data_AF-A0A417CDJ4-F1
#
_entry.id   AF-A0A417CDJ4-F1
#
_cell.length_a   1.000
_cell.length_b   1.000
_cell.length_c   1.000
_cell.angle_alpha   90.00
_cell.angle_beta   90.00
_cell.angle_gamma   90.00
#
_symmetry.space_group_name_H-M   'P 1'
#
loop_
_entity.id
_entity.type
_entity.pdbx_description
1 polymer ?
#
loop_
_entity_poly.entity_id
_entity_poly.type
_entity_poly.pdbx_seq_one_letter_code
_entity_poly.pdbx_strand_id
1 'polypeptide(L)'
;MIQSFDLYSKNPNLNTDFPILILDVNHDYCIPKRSHFHELHWHDEIQIIYVLKGHITVSTLQQNITVHEKQAIFINSKVLHIIKDSVHGHYRTYLIPLNCLLF
;
A
#
# COMPACT_ATOMS: atom_id res chain seq x y z
N MET A 1 -12.16 22.12 0.72
CA MET A 1 -12.27 21.19 -0.43
C MET A 1 -10.93 20.48 -0.51
N ILE A 2 -10.89 19.15 -0.34
CA ILE A 2 -9.64 18.37 -0.41
C ILE A 2 -9.25 18.27 -1.89
N GLN A 3 -8.01 18.63 -2.24
CA GLN A 3 -7.51 18.48 -3.61
C GLN A 3 -6.89 17.09 -3.78
N SER A 4 -6.92 16.54 -5.00
CA SER A 4 -6.34 15.20 -5.27
C SER A 4 -4.85 15.11 -4.94
N PHE A 5 -4.13 16.23 -5.03
CA PHE A 5 -2.72 16.35 -4.65
C PHE A 5 -2.48 16.09 -3.15
N ASP A 6 -3.44 16.43 -2.29
CA ASP A 6 -3.33 16.25 -0.83
C ASP A 6 -3.34 14.76 -0.44
N LEU A 7 -3.85 13.90 -1.33
CA LEU A 7 -3.97 12.45 -1.12
C LEU A 7 -2.89 11.66 -1.89
N TYR A 8 -1.93 12.35 -2.51
CA TYR A 8 -0.86 11.69 -3.27
C TYR A 8 0.27 11.23 -2.33
N SER A 9 0.60 9.94 -2.40
CA SER A 9 1.72 9.36 -1.66
C SER A 9 2.93 9.17 -2.57
N LYS A 10 4.02 9.88 -2.26
CA LYS A 10 5.26 9.77 -3.03
C LYS A 10 6.10 8.56 -2.60
N ASN A 11 6.67 7.86 -3.57
CA ASN A 11 7.69 6.86 -3.33
C ASN A 11 9.08 7.52 -3.23
N PRO A 12 9.78 7.40 -2.08
CA PRO A 12 11.10 7.97 -1.87
C PRO A 12 12.20 7.25 -2.67
N ASN A 13 11.97 6.02 -3.12
CA ASN A 13 12.96 5.21 -3.81
C ASN A 13 13.05 5.51 -5.31
N LEU A 14 12.16 6.33 -5.89
CA LEU A 14 12.06 6.55 -7.35
C LEU A 14 13.36 6.96 -8.04
N ASN A 15 14.29 7.62 -7.33
CA ASN A 15 15.57 8.09 -7.86
C ASN A 15 16.77 7.30 -7.32
N THR A 16 16.55 6.05 -6.90
CA THR A 16 17.59 5.15 -6.39
C THR A 16 17.82 3.99 -7.35
N ASP A 17 18.92 3.26 -7.18
CA ASP A 17 19.23 2.07 -7.98
C ASP A 17 18.22 0.92 -7.79
N PHE A 18 17.42 0.98 -6.71
CA PHE A 18 16.37 0.00 -6.41
C PHE A 18 15.04 0.72 -6.09
N PRO A 19 14.24 1.08 -7.12
CA PRO A 19 13.11 2.00 -6.95
C PRO A 19 11.83 1.35 -6.40
N ILE A 20 11.86 0.04 -6.14
CA ILE A 20 10.80 -0.68 -5.44
C ILE A 20 10.82 -0.26 -3.97
N LEU A 21 9.66 0.13 -3.45
CA LEU A 21 9.47 0.40 -2.02
C LEU A 21 8.83 -0.81 -1.36
N ILE A 22 9.50 -1.33 -0.33
CA ILE A 22 8.99 -2.42 0.50
C ILE A 22 8.72 -1.85 1.89
N LEU A 23 7.50 -2.06 2.39
CA LEU A 23 7.15 -1.73 3.77
C LEU A 23 6.72 -3.01 4.51
N ASP A 24 7.17 -3.15 5.74
CA ASP A 24 6.69 -4.14 6.70
C ASP A 24 5.81 -3.40 7.72
N VAL A 25 4.54 -3.78 7.80
CA VAL A 25 3.55 -3.12 8.65
C VAL A 25 3.00 -4.12 9.66
N ASN A 26 3.18 -3.84 10.93
CA ASN A 26 2.72 -4.65 12.03
C ASN A 26 1.95 -3.75 13.01
N HIS A 27 0.62 -3.84 12.98
CA HIS A 27 -0.28 -2.89 13.63
C HIS A 27 0.09 -1.44 13.26
N ASP A 28 0.26 -0.56 14.27
CA ASP A 28 0.59 0.85 14.09
C ASP A 28 2.06 1.12 13.76
N TYR A 29 2.87 0.07 13.52
CA TYR A 29 4.28 0.20 13.21
C TYR A 29 4.58 -0.15 11.76
N CYS A 30 5.15 0.79 11.02
CA CYS A 30 5.54 0.63 9.62
C CYS A 30 7.06 0.87 9.48
N ILE A 31 7.74 -0.05 8.81
CA ILE A 31 9.18 0.01 8.54
C ILE A 31 9.42 -0.08 7.03
N PRO A 32 10.11 0.90 6.41
CA PRO A 32 10.56 2.18 6.98
C PRO A 32 9.38 3.05 7.43
N LYS A 33 9.64 3.96 8.39
CA LYS A 33 8.59 4.81 8.98
C LYS A 33 7.86 5.64 7.91
N ARG A 34 6.53 5.56 7.90
CA ARG A 34 5.63 6.36 7.06
C ARG A 34 4.62 7.08 7.95
N SER A 35 4.36 8.35 7.68
CA SER A 35 3.37 9.12 8.43
C SER A 35 1.93 8.83 8.02
N HIS A 36 1.70 8.29 6.82
CA HIS A 36 0.36 8.25 6.18
C HIS A 36 -0.09 6.84 5.73
N PHE A 37 0.35 5.75 6.35
CA PHE A 37 0.06 4.38 5.84
C PHE A 37 -1.35 3.85 6.17
N HIS A 38 -2.08 4.50 7.08
CA HIS A 38 -3.49 4.25 7.37
C HIS A 38 -4.42 5.38 6.89
N GLU A 39 -3.93 6.22 6.00
CA GLU A 39 -4.70 7.31 5.43
C GLU A 39 -5.18 6.96 4.01
N LEU A 40 -6.24 7.63 3.57
CA LEU A 40 -6.72 7.50 2.19
C LEU A 40 -5.70 8.14 1.25
N HIS A 41 -5.16 7.37 0.30
CA HIS A 41 -4.16 7.88 -0.62
C HIS A 41 -4.18 7.16 -1.98
N TRP A 42 -3.45 7.71 -2.93
CA TRP A 42 -3.14 7.10 -4.22
C TRP A 42 -1.67 7.33 -4.57
N HIS A 43 -1.14 6.49 -5.44
CA HIS A 43 0.26 6.54 -5.92
C HIS A 43 0.37 6.03 -7.36
N ASP A 44 1.52 6.23 -8.01
CA ASP A 44 1.73 5.88 -9.42
C ASP A 44 2.18 4.42 -9.63
N GLU A 45 2.68 3.76 -8.59
CA GLU A 45 3.10 2.35 -8.61
C GLU A 45 1.91 1.39 -8.68
N ILE A 46 2.14 0.15 -9.13
CA ILE A 46 1.29 -0.96 -8.67
C ILE A 46 1.68 -1.32 -7.23
N GLN A 47 0.72 -1.76 -6.44
CA GLN A 47 0.99 -2.23 -5.09
C GLN A 47 0.54 -3.67 -4.92
N ILE A 48 1.37 -4.48 -4.29
CA ILE A 48 1.02 -5.83 -3.85
C ILE A 48 1.11 -5.86 -2.33
N ILE A 49 0.06 -6.32 -1.67
CA ILE A 49 0.01 -6.47 -0.22
C ILE A 49 -0.16 -7.96 0.10
N TYR A 50 0.75 -8.50 0.90
CA TYR A 50 0.69 -9.87 1.40
C TYR A 50 0.52 -9.90 2.91
N VAL A 51 -0.51 -10.60 3.40
CA VAL A 51 -0.83 -10.68 4.82
C VAL A 51 -0.09 -11.85 5.46
N LEU A 52 0.84 -11.53 6.37
CA LEU A 52 1.64 -12.48 7.14
C LEU A 52 0.86 -13.06 8.32
N LYS A 53 0.05 -12.23 9.00
CA LYS A 53 -0.77 -12.62 10.15
C LYS A 53 -2.07 -11.82 10.20
N GLY A 54 -3.14 -12.45 10.64
CA GLY A 54 -4.43 -11.78 10.85
C GLY A 54 -5.14 -11.49 9.54
N HIS A 55 -5.74 -10.30 9.42
CA HIS A 55 -6.36 -9.84 8.19
C HIS A 55 -6.24 -8.31 8.07
N ILE A 56 -6.43 -7.80 6.86
CA ILE A 56 -6.58 -6.36 6.61
C ILE A 56 -7.84 -6.13 5.78
N THR A 57 -8.37 -4.91 5.81
CA THR A 57 -9.40 -4.48 4.86
C THR A 57 -8.82 -3.41 3.95
N VAL A 58 -8.85 -3.67 2.64
CA VAL A 58 -8.53 -2.69 1.61
C VAL A 58 -9.83 -2.08 1.10
N SER A 59 -10.01 -0.79 1.33
CA SER A 59 -11.19 -0.05 0.86
C SER A 59 -10.79 0.84 -0.31
N THR A 60 -11.50 0.74 -1.43
CA THR A 60 -11.49 1.71 -2.54
C THR A 60 -12.83 2.45 -2.57
N LEU A 61 -13.01 3.36 -3.53
CA LEU A 61 -14.30 4.01 -3.76
C LEU A 61 -15.41 3.03 -4.21
N GLN A 62 -15.04 1.88 -4.76
CA GLN A 62 -15.98 0.93 -5.35
C GLN A 62 -16.29 -0.26 -4.44
N GLN A 63 -15.34 -0.65 -3.58
CA GLN A 63 -15.43 -1.91 -2.86
C GLN A 63 -14.59 -1.93 -1.57
N ASN A 64 -14.93 -2.89 -0.71
CA ASN A 64 -14.14 -3.26 0.45
C ASN A 64 -13.76 -4.73 0.30
N ILE A 65 -12.48 -5.04 0.39
CA ILE A 65 -11.95 -6.39 0.26
C ILE A 65 -11.20 -6.74 1.55
N THR A 66 -11.66 -7.79 2.23
CA THR A 66 -10.92 -8.38 3.35
C THR A 66 -9.90 -9.38 2.82
N VAL A 67 -8.64 -9.20 3.21
CA VAL A 67 -7.53 -10.07 2.82
C VAL A 67 -7.04 -10.79 4.08
N HIS A 68 -7.09 -12.11 4.07
CA HIS A 68 -6.74 -12.94 5.22
C HIS A 68 -5.27 -13.38 5.17
N GLU A 69 -4.79 -13.92 6.29
CA GLU A 69 -3.49 -14.56 6.41
C GLU A 69 -3.17 -15.47 5.21
N LYS A 70 -1.93 -15.35 4.70
CA LYS A 70 -1.41 -16.06 3.53
C LYS A 70 -2.06 -15.70 2.20
N GLN A 71 -2.89 -14.66 2.15
CA GLN A 71 -3.43 -14.12 0.90
C GLN A 71 -2.69 -12.85 0.48
N ALA A 72 -2.78 -12.57 -0.82
CA ALA A 72 -2.30 -11.33 -1.41
C ALA A 72 -3.43 -10.60 -2.12
N ILE A 73 -3.33 -9.28 -2.17
CA ILE A 73 -4.12 -8.42 -3.04
C ILE A 73 -3.18 -7.54 -3.86
N PHE A 74 -3.57 -7.26 -5.10
CA PHE A 74 -2.92 -6.23 -5.90
C PHE A 74 -3.84 -5.02 -6.02
N ILE A 75 -3.24 -3.83 -6.01
CA ILE A 75 -3.89 -2.56 -6.23
C ILE A 75 -3.23 -1.93 -7.46
N ASN A 76 -4.04 -1.55 -8.44
CA ASN A 76 -3.55 -0.94 -9.68
C ASN A 76 -3.06 0.50 -9.44
N SER A 77 -2.24 1.00 -10.36
CA SER A 77 -1.76 2.39 -10.35
C SER A 77 -2.93 3.38 -10.31
N LYS A 78 -2.75 4.48 -9.58
CA LYS A 78 -3.72 5.60 -9.47
C LYS A 78 -5.09 5.21 -8.92
N VAL A 79 -5.17 4.11 -8.17
CA VAL A 79 -6.38 3.75 -7.42
C VAL A 79 -6.33 4.42 -6.05
N LEU A 80 -7.36 5.20 -5.73
CA LEU A 80 -7.54 5.78 -4.39
C LEU A 80 -7.98 4.68 -3.42
N HIS A 81 -7.21 4.46 -2.36
CA HIS A 81 -7.46 3.38 -1.42
C HIS A 81 -6.98 3.73 0.00
N ILE A 82 -7.49 2.98 0.98
CA ILE A 82 -7.06 3.00 2.37
C ILE A 82 -6.92 1.55 2.85
N ILE A 83 -5.85 1.28 3.59
CA ILE A 83 -5.64 -0.01 4.26
C ILE A 83 -6.02 0.18 5.73
N LYS A 84 -7.11 -0.45 6.13
CA LYS A 84 -7.58 -0.47 7.51
C LYS A 84 -7.06 -1.73 8.15
N ASP A 85 -6.26 -1.56 9.20
CA ASP A 85 -5.75 -2.71 9.91
C ASP A 85 -6.87 -3.38 10.71
N SER A 86 -6.79 -4.70 10.83
CA SER A 86 -7.55 -5.40 11.86
C SER A 86 -6.72 -5.52 13.13
N VAL A 87 -7.40 -5.76 14.25
CA VAL A 87 -6.73 -6.11 15.51
C VAL A 87 -5.83 -7.34 15.24
N HIS A 88 -4.51 -7.13 15.20
CA HIS A 88 -3.46 -8.12 14.89
C HIS A 88 -3.02 -8.34 13.43
N GLY A 89 -3.19 -7.35 12.53
CA GLY A 89 -2.61 -7.44 11.19
C GLY A 89 -1.09 -7.27 11.16
N HIS A 90 -0.43 -8.17 10.43
CA HIS A 90 0.97 -8.04 10.01
C HIS A 90 1.02 -8.32 8.51
N TYR A 91 1.51 -7.37 7.72
CA TYR A 91 1.57 -7.50 6.27
C TYR A 91 2.83 -6.85 5.69
N ARG A 92 3.22 -7.30 4.50
CA ARG A 92 4.23 -6.63 3.67
C ARG A 92 3.58 -6.04 2.45
N THR A 93 3.97 -4.83 2.12
CA THR A 93 3.54 -4.15 0.90
C THR A 93 4.73 -3.84 0.02
N TYR A 94 4.55 -4.05 -1.28
CA TYR A 94 5.54 -3.82 -2.33
C TYR A 94 4.93 -2.82 -3.31
N LEU A 95 5.51 -1.63 -3.40
CA LEU A 95 5.16 -0.64 -4.40
C LEU A 95 6.20 -0.73 -5.52
N ILE A 96 5.73 -1.10 -6.70
CA ILE A 96 6.58 -1.37 -7.87
C ILE A 96 6.30 -0.28 -8.93
N PRO A 97 7.29 0.57 -9.23
CA PRO A 97 7.19 1.54 -10.32
C PRO A 97 6.92 0.85 -11.66
N LEU A 98 5.96 1.38 -12.41
CA LEU A 98 5.55 0.82 -13.71
C LEU A 98 6.70 0.79 -14.73
N ASN A 99 7.62 1.76 -14.66
CA ASN A 99 8.79 1.84 -15.54
C ASN A 99 9.85 0.74 -15.26
N CYS A 100 9.73 -0.03 -14.18
CA CYS A 100 10.60 -1.16 -13.88
C CYS A 100 10.07 -2.50 -14.41
N LEU A 101 8.86 -2.52 -14.97
CA LEU A 101 8.21 -3.74 -15.44
C LEU A 101 8.34 -3.86 -16.96
N LEU A 102 8.79 -5.03 -17.41
CA LEU A 102 8.80 -5.45 -18.81
C LEU A 102 7.81 -6.61 -18.98
N PHE A 103 7.34 -6.79 -20.21
CA PHE A 103 6.38 -7.84 -20.58
C PHE A 103 7.03 -9.22 -20.71
#